data_AF-A0A842KBQ9-F1
#
_entry.id   AF-A0A842KBQ9-F1
#
_cell.length_a   1.000
_cell.length_b   1.000
_cell.length_c   1.000
_cell.angle_alpha   90.00
_cell.angle_beta   90.00
_cell.angle_gamma   90.00
#
_symmetry.space_group_name_H-M   'P 1'
#
loop_
_entity.id
_entity.type
_entity.pdbx_description
1 polymer ?
#
loop_
_entity_poly.entity_id
_entity_poly.type
_entity_poly.pdbx_seq_one_letter_code
_entity_poly.pdbx_strand_id
1 'polypeptide(L)'
;MLSNEKKIKRFVAIFIVTIFLAFPLLDATQSKQTSIHLDENDDFTHFFLNPIGEEDLIGREFNTSDGRKGVIRQIIDTKTPPTKVMDICDFVTIEWKEPKMKKPWKTYHIDGMSPAGGDGWYFHFDYKSSNKVDPSRLPKPEKGLPPWDDKRHHFVDDNNTQGPWDGTYDHPYNKIQDGINASKKGDTVFVFPGVYEENIVINKCCIGVVSLTYEHPVIDGGGRGSVITIDANTVTLHGFVIQNSGKYEEDAGLDIRSDSNTIFGNIVKNNQNAFYIHESSGYNIIFENTVQNNQWGIFIMHDCGNNYLFNNNFIGSKGFHAKDYSINQWDSEFYYGNYWDDYKGADENGDGIGDTPYMILGGNNKDNQPLINIWQNGVPTVPTVTGPNSGSPNIIYNYSIISLDSSNHDTIYEIHWGDGFSDFTSYLESNESQNVSHSWKDKGSYLIKVRAIDYYGAESDWATLQMSIPKNRVKIIWMIILRFLENYQAFNQLLKNL
;
A
#
# COMPACT_ATOMS: atom_id res chain seq x y z
N MET A 1 -17.61 -43.82 41.26
CA MET A 1 -18.70 -43.03 41.86
C MET A 1 -18.13 -42.14 42.94
N LEU A 2 -18.10 -40.84 42.65
CA LEU A 2 -18.26 -39.69 43.55
C LEU A 2 -17.77 -39.75 45.01
N SER A 3 -16.81 -38.86 45.25
CA SER A 3 -16.89 -37.74 46.21
C SER A 3 -15.99 -37.78 47.43
N ASN A 4 -15.46 -36.58 47.72
CA ASN A 4 -15.06 -36.09 49.03
C ASN A 4 -13.71 -36.55 49.61
N GLU A 5 -12.60 -36.18 48.96
CA GLU A 5 -11.38 -35.82 49.70
C GLU A 5 -11.36 -34.31 49.97
N LYS A 6 -12.17 -33.93 50.96
CA LYS A 6 -12.06 -32.66 51.68
C LYS A 6 -10.84 -32.75 52.60
N LYS A 7 -10.12 -31.64 52.70
CA LYS A 7 -9.43 -31.20 53.93
C LYS A 7 -8.20 -32.00 54.35
N ILE A 8 -7.08 -31.83 53.65
CA ILE A 8 -5.76 -31.94 54.27
C ILE A 8 -4.95 -30.69 53.91
N LYS A 9 -4.72 -29.86 54.93
CA LYS A 9 -3.64 -28.85 55.06
C LYS A 9 -3.79 -27.50 54.34
N ARG A 10 -4.75 -26.70 54.84
CA ARG A 10 -4.52 -25.26 55.11
C ARG A 10 -4.19 -25.13 56.60
N PHE A 11 -3.29 -24.21 56.95
CA PHE A 11 -2.75 -23.88 58.29
C PHE A 11 -1.39 -24.52 58.67
N VAL A 12 -0.32 -24.04 58.04
CA VAL A 12 0.82 -23.53 58.80
C VAL A 12 1.14 -22.15 58.22
N ALA A 13 0.61 -21.13 58.88
CA ALA A 13 0.94 -19.74 58.65
C ALA A 13 1.82 -19.30 59.83
N ILE A 14 2.89 -18.57 59.51
CA ILE A 14 3.51 -17.54 60.36
C ILE A 14 4.27 -18.07 61.59
N PHE A 15 5.62 -18.07 61.52
CA PHE A 15 6.47 -17.80 62.69
C PHE A 15 7.89 -17.32 62.30
N ILE A 16 8.16 -16.04 62.62
CA ILE A 16 9.43 -15.42 63.10
C ILE A 16 10.61 -15.29 62.08
N VAL A 17 11.08 -14.11 61.65
CA VAL A 17 11.61 -12.85 62.27
C VAL A 17 13.13 -12.87 62.58
N THR A 18 13.88 -12.11 61.73
CA THR A 18 15.17 -11.36 61.91
C THR A 18 16.59 -12.00 61.94
N ILE A 19 17.47 -11.40 61.09
CA ILE A 19 18.89 -10.95 61.27
C ILE A 19 20.08 -11.76 60.65
N PHE A 20 20.54 -11.25 59.49
CA PHE A 20 21.90 -10.78 59.07
C PHE A 20 23.12 -11.68 58.73
N LEU A 21 23.80 -11.20 57.65
CA LEU A 21 25.16 -11.44 57.08
C LEU A 21 25.33 -12.72 56.24
N ALA A 22 25.77 -12.72 54.96
CA ALA A 22 26.75 -11.88 54.26
C ALA A 22 26.50 -11.80 52.72
N PHE A 23 26.98 -10.73 52.08
CA PHE A 23 27.13 -10.52 50.62
C PHE A 23 28.20 -11.48 50.01
N PRO A 24 28.26 -11.77 48.68
CA PRO A 24 28.27 -10.79 47.57
C PRO A 24 27.51 -11.16 46.26
N LEU A 25 27.55 -10.18 45.34
CA LEU A 25 26.98 -10.02 43.99
C LEU A 25 26.90 -11.27 43.09
N LEU A 26 25.81 -11.39 42.31
CA LEU A 26 25.88 -11.46 40.83
C LEU A 26 24.49 -11.24 40.19
N ASP A 27 24.46 -10.43 39.13
CA ASP A 27 23.36 -10.21 38.19
C ASP A 27 22.83 -11.52 37.56
N ALA A 28 21.52 -11.58 37.31
CA ALA A 28 20.92 -12.15 36.08
C ALA A 28 19.38 -12.19 36.17
N THR A 29 18.76 -11.30 35.40
CA THR A 29 17.58 -11.56 34.55
C THR A 29 16.70 -12.79 34.86
N GLN A 30 15.53 -12.57 35.46
CA GLN A 30 14.42 -13.53 35.39
C GLN A 30 13.49 -13.18 34.23
N SER A 31 13.56 -14.00 33.18
CA SER A 31 12.50 -14.10 32.16
C SER A 31 11.25 -14.71 32.81
N LYS A 32 10.13 -14.00 32.76
CA LYS A 32 8.82 -14.61 32.97
C LYS A 32 8.41 -15.32 31.69
N GLN A 33 8.55 -16.63 31.68
CA GLN A 33 7.76 -17.51 30.82
C GLN A 33 6.28 -17.36 31.22
N THR A 34 5.44 -16.98 30.27
CA THR A 34 3.98 -17.15 30.36
C THR A 34 3.52 -17.88 29.10
N SER A 35 3.11 -19.13 29.28
CA SER A 35 2.43 -19.94 28.28
C SER A 35 0.94 -19.62 28.29
N ILE A 36 0.35 -19.36 27.12
CA ILE A 36 -1.10 -19.28 26.94
C ILE A 36 -1.48 -20.17 25.74
N HIS A 37 -2.49 -21.00 25.95
CA HIS A 37 -3.09 -21.91 24.98
C HIS A 37 -3.82 -21.13 23.87
N LEU A 38 -3.63 -21.55 22.62
CA LEU A 38 -4.36 -21.08 21.44
C LEU A 38 -5.64 -21.91 21.30
N ASP A 39 -6.79 -21.25 21.24
CA ASP A 39 -8.02 -21.86 20.73
C ASP A 39 -8.01 -21.80 19.19
N GLU A 40 -8.48 -22.89 18.60
CA GLU A 40 -8.49 -23.18 17.17
C GLU A 40 -9.55 -22.32 16.46
N ASN A 41 -9.13 -21.40 15.57
CA ASN A 41 -9.82 -20.93 14.34
C ASN A 41 -9.46 -19.49 13.92
N ASP A 42 -8.19 -19.12 13.97
CA ASP A 42 -7.74 -17.84 13.40
C ASP A 42 -6.35 -18.03 12.77
N ASP A 43 -6.28 -17.85 11.45
CA ASP A 43 -5.12 -18.15 10.60
C ASP A 43 -4.06 -17.02 10.67
N PHE A 44 -3.76 -16.53 11.87
CA PHE A 44 -2.86 -15.38 12.12
C PHE A 44 -1.65 -15.79 12.96
N THR A 45 -0.44 -15.55 12.44
CA THR A 45 0.79 -15.66 13.24
C THR A 45 0.93 -14.39 14.08
N HIS A 46 0.38 -14.37 15.29
CA HIS A 46 0.54 -13.24 16.20
C HIS A 46 1.94 -13.26 16.83
N PHE A 47 2.77 -12.27 16.51
CA PHE A 47 3.94 -11.96 17.33
C PHE A 47 3.53 -11.03 18.47
N PHE A 48 3.71 -11.49 19.70
CA PHE A 48 3.67 -10.63 20.88
C PHE A 48 5.06 -10.03 21.11
N LEU A 49 5.23 -8.75 20.83
CA LEU A 49 6.40 -8.00 21.27
C LEU A 49 5.94 -6.95 22.28
N ASN A 50 6.22 -7.25 23.55
CA ASN A 50 6.26 -6.25 24.63
C ASN A 50 7.40 -5.25 24.32
N PRO A 51 7.44 -4.05 24.93
CA PRO A 51 8.38 -3.00 24.55
C PRO A 51 9.80 -3.43 24.94
N ILE A 52 10.53 -3.98 23.98
CA ILE A 52 11.91 -4.43 24.13
C ILE A 52 12.68 -3.77 22.98
N GLY A 53 13.88 -3.24 23.26
CA GLY A 53 14.68 -2.52 22.26
C GLY A 53 15.07 -3.38 21.06
N GLU A 54 15.32 -2.73 19.92
CA GLU A 54 15.64 -3.36 18.62
C GLU A 54 16.80 -4.38 18.69
N GLU A 55 17.79 -4.13 19.56
CA GLU A 55 18.95 -5.01 19.73
C GLU A 55 18.60 -6.39 20.33
N ASP A 56 17.48 -6.52 21.05
CA ASP A 56 17.06 -7.76 21.72
C ASP A 56 16.25 -8.71 20.79
N LEU A 57 16.00 -8.30 19.54
CA LEU A 57 15.24 -9.05 18.54
C LEU A 57 16.14 -9.88 17.61
N ILE A 58 17.37 -9.43 17.35
CA ILE A 58 18.35 -10.17 16.53
C ILE A 58 18.73 -11.47 17.24
N GLY A 59 18.60 -12.60 16.53
CA GLY A 59 18.85 -13.94 17.05
C GLY A 59 17.63 -14.61 17.69
N ARG A 60 16.48 -13.93 17.83
CA ARG A 60 15.26 -14.58 18.32
C ARG A 60 14.70 -15.55 17.29
N GLU A 61 14.31 -16.72 17.81
CA GLU A 61 13.61 -17.73 17.04
C GLU A 61 12.12 -17.43 16.99
N PHE A 62 11.50 -17.76 15.87
CA PHE A 62 10.07 -17.67 15.72
C PHE A 62 9.51 -18.81 14.88
N ASN A 63 8.21 -19.03 15.02
CA ASN A 63 7.47 -19.98 14.23
C ASN A 63 6.43 -19.22 13.39
N THR A 64 6.31 -19.60 12.13
CA THR A 64 5.22 -19.19 11.25
C THR A 64 3.95 -20.00 11.54
N SER A 65 2.79 -19.52 11.10
CA SER A 65 1.51 -20.24 11.21
C SER A 65 1.51 -21.59 10.50
N ASP A 66 2.36 -21.78 9.48
CA ASP A 66 2.57 -23.08 8.81
C ASP A 66 3.65 -23.96 9.48
N GLY A 67 4.10 -23.57 10.68
CA GLY A 67 4.96 -24.37 11.56
C GLY A 67 6.46 -24.30 11.26
N ARG A 68 6.89 -23.48 10.29
CA ARG A 68 8.31 -23.31 9.96
C ARG A 68 9.01 -22.40 10.94
N LYS A 69 10.28 -22.70 11.19
CA LYS A 69 11.11 -21.98 12.16
C LYS A 69 12.09 -21.03 11.47
N GLY A 70 12.06 -19.77 11.86
CA GLY A 70 12.98 -18.72 11.41
C GLY A 70 13.78 -18.14 12.56
N VAL A 71 14.86 -17.44 12.21
CA VAL A 71 15.63 -16.62 13.14
C VAL A 71 15.77 -15.23 12.53
N ILE A 72 15.47 -14.19 13.31
CA ILE A 72 15.70 -12.82 12.90
C ILE A 72 17.21 -12.59 12.85
N ARG A 73 17.77 -12.26 11.68
CA ARG A 73 19.23 -12.10 11.53
C ARG A 73 19.69 -10.67 11.50
N GLN A 74 18.88 -9.82 10.90
CA GLN A 74 19.22 -8.42 10.77
C GLN A 74 17.92 -7.64 10.73
N ILE A 75 17.84 -6.64 11.59
CA ILE A 75 16.86 -5.58 11.48
C ILE A 75 17.65 -4.42 10.89
N ILE A 76 17.20 -3.93 9.75
CA ILE A 76 17.85 -2.81 9.09
C ILE A 76 16.93 -1.63 9.31
N ASP A 77 17.31 -0.83 10.30
CA ASP A 77 16.81 0.53 10.41
C ASP A 77 17.63 1.39 9.45
N THR A 78 16.97 1.85 8.38
CA THR A 78 17.59 2.70 7.36
C THR A 78 17.65 4.18 7.76
N LYS A 79 17.17 4.55 8.96
CA LYS A 79 17.18 5.95 9.43
C LYS A 79 17.73 6.04 10.85
N THR A 80 18.90 6.66 11.11
CA THR A 80 19.18 7.13 12.48
C THR A 80 20.34 8.15 12.64
N PRO A 81 20.38 9.00 13.72
CA PRO A 81 20.16 8.61 15.12
C PRO A 81 18.90 9.15 15.85
N PRO A 82 18.46 8.45 16.93
CA PRO A 82 17.09 8.44 17.46
C PRO A 82 16.93 9.21 18.79
N THR A 83 15.72 9.71 19.12
CA THR A 83 15.46 10.27 20.47
C THR A 83 14.21 9.79 21.22
N LYS A 84 13.52 8.75 20.73
CA LYS A 84 12.37 8.03 21.35
C LYS A 84 11.06 8.84 21.37
N VAL A 85 9.87 8.25 21.26
CA VAL A 85 9.44 6.84 21.39
C VAL A 85 8.60 6.50 20.16
N MET A 86 8.98 5.41 19.47
CA MET A 86 8.35 4.76 18.31
C MET A 86 8.82 5.19 16.93
N ASP A 87 10.11 4.96 16.66
CA ASP A 87 10.59 4.88 15.28
C ASP A 87 10.49 3.44 14.77
N ILE A 88 10.20 3.35 13.48
CA ILE A 88 9.62 2.22 12.76
C ILE A 88 10.75 1.54 11.97
N CYS A 89 10.86 0.21 12.03
CA CYS A 89 11.80 -0.53 11.18
C CYS A 89 11.21 -0.72 9.78
N ASP A 90 11.90 -0.29 8.72
CA ASP A 90 11.46 -0.45 7.33
C ASP A 90 11.71 -1.88 6.80
N PHE A 91 12.76 -2.57 7.29
CA PHE A 91 13.13 -3.89 6.78
C PHE A 91 13.55 -4.88 7.88
N VAL A 92 13.08 -6.12 7.75
CA VAL A 92 13.56 -7.26 8.55
C VAL A 92 14.06 -8.38 7.66
N THR A 93 15.30 -8.81 7.89
CA THR A 93 15.90 -9.98 7.23
C THR A 93 15.81 -11.20 8.13
N ILE A 94 15.15 -12.22 7.59
CA ILE A 94 14.90 -13.49 8.26
C ILE A 94 15.76 -14.57 7.62
N GLU A 95 16.44 -15.37 8.44
CA GLU A 95 17.04 -16.62 8.00
C GLU A 95 16.15 -17.80 8.39
N TRP A 96 15.95 -18.70 7.42
CA TRP A 96 15.16 -19.90 7.62
C TRP A 96 16.04 -21.05 8.10
N LYS A 97 15.60 -21.78 9.13
CA LYS A 97 16.32 -22.98 9.59
C LYS A 97 16.21 -24.18 8.64
N GLU A 98 15.40 -24.07 7.58
CA GLU A 98 15.17 -25.18 6.65
C GLU A 98 16.05 -25.08 5.37
N PRO A 99 16.85 -26.12 5.07
CA PRO A 99 17.86 -26.10 3.99
C PRO A 99 17.29 -26.22 2.57
N LYS A 100 15.97 -26.13 2.37
CA LYS A 100 15.31 -26.34 1.06
C LYS A 100 15.14 -25.07 0.22
N MET A 101 15.46 -23.90 0.77
CA MET A 101 15.37 -22.63 0.04
C MET A 101 16.64 -22.39 -0.79
N LYS A 102 16.49 -21.99 -2.06
CA LYS A 102 17.63 -21.64 -2.95
C LYS A 102 18.47 -20.46 -2.42
N LYS A 103 17.90 -19.63 -1.53
CA LYS A 103 18.59 -18.59 -0.76
C LYS A 103 18.21 -18.76 0.73
N PRO A 104 19.17 -18.82 1.67
CA PRO A 104 18.85 -19.12 3.09
C PRO A 104 18.19 -17.96 3.84
N TRP A 105 18.23 -16.75 3.28
CA TRP A 105 17.73 -15.50 3.85
C TRP A 105 16.71 -14.84 2.91
N LYS A 106 15.69 -14.20 3.49
CA LYS A 106 14.70 -13.37 2.78
C LYS A 106 14.41 -12.10 3.58
N THR A 107 14.34 -10.96 2.88
CA THR A 107 14.04 -9.64 3.44
C THR A 107 12.56 -9.35 3.22
N TYR A 108 11.89 -8.83 4.24
CA TYR A 108 10.47 -8.47 4.22
C TYR A 108 10.31 -6.99 4.55
N HIS A 109 9.37 -6.34 3.86
CA HIS A 109 8.87 -5.00 4.16
C HIS A 109 7.80 -5.09 5.25
N ILE A 110 7.70 -4.08 6.13
CA ILE A 110 6.70 -4.05 7.20
C ILE A 110 5.66 -2.98 6.85
N ASP A 111 4.50 -3.40 6.32
CA ASP A 111 3.45 -2.49 5.83
C ASP A 111 2.50 -1.93 6.91
N GLY A 112 3.00 -1.80 8.15
CA GLY A 112 2.30 -1.09 9.22
C GLY A 112 2.08 -1.91 10.49
N MET A 113 2.06 -1.17 11.60
CA MET A 113 1.74 -1.66 12.94
C MET A 113 0.34 -1.18 13.36
N SER A 114 -0.46 -2.04 13.99
CA SER A 114 -1.70 -1.63 14.66
C SER A 114 -1.56 -1.80 16.17
N PRO A 115 -1.86 -0.76 16.99
CA PRO A 115 -1.96 -0.93 18.43
C PRO A 115 -3.26 -1.66 18.78
N ALA A 116 -3.19 -2.84 19.41
CA ALA A 116 -4.37 -3.36 20.10
C ALA A 116 -4.49 -2.70 21.47
N GLY A 117 -5.71 -2.51 21.95
CA GLY A 117 -5.94 -2.08 23.33
C GLY A 117 -5.26 -3.03 24.32
N GLY A 118 -4.13 -2.60 24.89
CA GLY A 118 -3.34 -3.31 25.89
C GLY A 118 -1.89 -3.59 25.46
N ASP A 119 -0.98 -2.72 25.89
CA ASP A 119 0.49 -2.88 26.08
C ASP A 119 1.34 -3.70 25.07
N GLY A 120 0.95 -3.90 23.81
CA GLY A 120 1.76 -4.63 22.83
C GLY A 120 1.56 -4.25 21.35
N TRP A 121 2.61 -4.45 20.55
CA TRP A 121 2.66 -4.21 19.10
C TRP A 121 2.56 -5.53 18.32
N TYR A 122 1.86 -5.51 17.17
CA TYR A 122 1.75 -6.64 16.25
C TYR A 122 2.47 -6.33 14.93
N PHE A 123 3.13 -7.34 14.37
CA PHE A 123 3.68 -7.34 13.02
C PHE A 123 2.77 -8.17 12.11
N HIS A 124 2.41 -7.64 10.94
CA HIS A 124 1.82 -8.42 9.86
C HIS A 124 2.93 -8.92 8.95
N PHE A 125 2.99 -10.24 8.74
CA PHE A 125 3.78 -10.85 7.67
C PHE A 125 2.80 -11.66 6.82
N ASP A 126 2.43 -11.18 5.64
CA ASP A 126 1.63 -11.98 4.74
C ASP A 126 2.54 -12.97 4.00
N TYR A 127 2.46 -14.24 4.41
CA TYR A 127 3.16 -15.34 3.75
C TYR A 127 2.20 -16.21 2.91
N LYS A 128 0.91 -15.88 2.82
CA LYS A 128 -0.09 -16.71 2.12
C LYS A 128 -1.15 -15.88 1.38
N SER A 129 -0.73 -15.10 0.40
CA SER A 129 -1.57 -14.78 -0.76
C SER A 129 -1.65 -15.99 -1.71
N SER A 130 -2.17 -17.12 -1.22
CA SER A 130 -2.75 -18.13 -2.12
C SER A 130 -3.95 -18.81 -1.47
N ASN A 131 -5.10 -18.47 -2.05
CA ASN A 131 -6.42 -19.10 -1.92
C ASN A 131 -7.34 -18.61 -0.79
N LYS A 132 -8.39 -17.92 -1.27
CA LYS A 132 -9.76 -17.77 -0.75
C LYS A 132 -9.99 -16.69 0.31
N VAL A 133 -10.44 -15.54 -0.15
CA VAL A 133 -11.49 -14.77 0.54
C VAL A 133 -12.83 -15.19 -0.07
N ASP A 134 -13.82 -15.44 0.77
CA ASP A 134 -15.20 -15.78 0.39
C ASP A 134 -15.87 -14.59 -0.34
N PRO A 135 -16.27 -14.73 -1.62
CA PRO A 135 -16.88 -13.66 -2.42
C PRO A 135 -18.20 -13.13 -1.86
N SER A 136 -18.82 -13.82 -0.89
CA SER A 136 -20.08 -13.39 -0.27
C SER A 136 -19.92 -12.26 0.77
N ARG A 137 -18.69 -11.81 1.03
CA ARG A 137 -18.39 -10.68 1.93
C ARG A 137 -17.87 -9.42 1.23
N LEU A 138 -17.77 -9.41 -0.09
CA LEU A 138 -17.50 -8.19 -0.84
C LEU A 138 -18.83 -7.60 -1.35
N PRO A 139 -19.13 -6.32 -1.08
CA PRO A 139 -20.31 -5.68 -1.62
C PRO A 139 -20.20 -5.53 -3.13
N LYS A 140 -21.33 -5.75 -3.82
CA LYS A 140 -21.44 -5.66 -5.27
C LYS A 140 -21.41 -4.21 -5.75
N PRO A 141 -20.68 -3.88 -6.83
CA PRO A 141 -20.71 -2.56 -7.43
C PRO A 141 -21.90 -2.41 -8.37
N GLU A 142 -23.03 -1.95 -7.84
CA GLU A 142 -24.05 -1.22 -8.58
C GLU A 142 -24.66 -0.19 -7.62
N LYS A 143 -24.04 1.01 -7.60
CA LYS A 143 -24.21 2.13 -6.65
C LYS A 143 -23.60 1.90 -5.25
N GLY A 144 -22.65 2.77 -4.92
CA GLY A 144 -21.97 2.83 -3.62
C GLY A 144 -20.63 2.11 -3.66
N LEU A 145 -19.56 2.87 -3.51
CA LEU A 145 -18.23 2.38 -3.14
C LEU A 145 -18.34 1.53 -1.84
N PRO A 146 -17.42 0.58 -1.59
CA PRO A 146 -17.51 -0.33 -0.44
C PRO A 146 -17.62 0.42 0.90
N PRO A 147 -18.24 -0.17 1.94
CA PRO A 147 -18.43 0.51 3.22
C PRO A 147 -17.08 0.65 3.91
N TRP A 148 -16.51 1.85 3.80
CA TRP A 148 -15.38 2.32 4.58
C TRP A 148 -15.72 2.16 6.07
N ASP A 149 -14.73 1.84 6.91
CA ASP A 149 -14.90 2.01 8.35
C ASP A 149 -15.10 3.52 8.61
N ASP A 150 -16.36 3.95 8.59
CA ASP A 150 -16.88 5.35 8.56
C ASP A 150 -16.37 6.24 9.70
N LYS A 151 -15.53 5.71 10.60
CA LYS A 151 -14.97 6.43 11.74
C LYS A 151 -13.57 6.99 11.50
N ARG A 152 -12.91 6.67 10.37
CA ARG A 152 -11.54 7.09 10.06
C ARG A 152 -11.39 7.90 8.76
N HIS A 153 -12.46 8.12 8.02
CA HIS A 153 -12.36 8.77 6.71
C HIS A 153 -13.38 9.90 6.60
N HIS A 154 -12.98 10.99 5.96
CA HIS A 154 -13.81 12.17 5.74
C HIS A 154 -13.91 12.41 4.24
N PHE A 155 -15.12 12.58 3.71
CA PHE A 155 -15.36 12.89 2.31
C PHE A 155 -15.63 14.39 2.12
N VAL A 156 -15.14 14.94 1.01
CA VAL A 156 -15.28 16.35 0.66
C VAL A 156 -15.75 16.50 -0.79
N ASP A 157 -16.84 17.22 -1.01
CA ASP A 157 -17.45 17.50 -2.33
C ASP A 157 -17.98 18.94 -2.38
N ASP A 158 -17.42 19.77 -3.27
CA ASP A 158 -17.84 21.16 -3.48
C ASP A 158 -19.31 21.30 -3.93
N ASN A 159 -19.90 20.21 -4.46
CA ASN A 159 -21.30 20.18 -4.86
C ASN A 159 -22.27 20.06 -3.67
N ASN A 160 -21.82 19.63 -2.48
CA ASN A 160 -22.67 19.54 -1.29
C ASN A 160 -22.90 20.92 -0.65
N THR A 161 -23.54 21.84 -1.35
CA THR A 161 -23.68 23.24 -0.92
C THR A 161 -24.71 23.46 0.20
N GLN A 162 -25.57 22.49 0.50
CA GLN A 162 -26.70 22.64 1.45
C GLN A 162 -26.57 21.80 2.72
N GLY A 163 -25.58 20.90 2.75
CA GLY A 163 -25.41 19.95 3.83
C GLY A 163 -26.51 18.88 3.89
N PRO A 164 -26.51 18.05 4.94
CA PRO A 164 -25.61 18.11 6.09
C PRO A 164 -24.14 17.84 5.71
N TRP A 165 -23.22 18.36 6.53
CA TRP A 165 -21.76 18.24 6.38
C TRP A 165 -21.22 17.48 7.59
N ASP A 166 -21.32 16.17 7.57
CA ASP A 166 -20.80 15.31 8.65
C ASP A 166 -19.58 14.49 8.24
N GLY A 167 -19.14 14.63 6.98
CA GLY A 167 -17.94 13.99 6.44
C GLY A 167 -18.16 12.56 6.00
N THR A 168 -19.37 12.02 6.08
CA THR A 168 -19.72 10.73 5.50
C THR A 168 -19.80 10.81 3.97
N TYR A 169 -19.77 9.67 3.29
CA TYR A 169 -19.90 9.62 1.84
C TYR A 169 -21.20 10.25 1.32
N ASP A 170 -22.32 10.06 2.03
CA ASP A 170 -23.63 10.60 1.66
C ASP A 170 -23.79 12.09 2.02
N HIS A 171 -23.01 12.57 2.99
CA HIS A 171 -23.06 13.93 3.54
C HIS A 171 -21.63 14.53 3.68
N PRO A 172 -20.89 14.63 2.56
CA PRO A 172 -19.50 15.07 2.58
C PRO A 172 -19.39 16.52 3.05
N TYR A 173 -18.25 16.92 3.59
CA TYR A 173 -17.98 18.35 3.79
C TYR A 173 -17.95 19.06 2.44
N ASN A 174 -18.33 20.34 2.41
CA ASN A 174 -18.22 21.16 1.19
C ASN A 174 -16.86 21.85 1.03
N LYS A 175 -15.98 21.70 2.03
CA LYS A 175 -14.67 22.33 2.12
C LYS A 175 -13.63 21.32 2.58
N ILE A 176 -12.44 21.39 2.00
CA ILE A 176 -11.34 20.48 2.33
C ILE A 176 -10.84 20.78 3.75
N GLN A 177 -10.80 22.06 4.13
CA GLN A 177 -10.36 22.45 5.47
C GLN A 177 -11.26 21.86 6.58
N ASP A 178 -12.57 21.72 6.33
CA ASP A 178 -13.49 21.14 7.32
C ASP A 178 -13.24 19.64 7.51
N GLY A 179 -12.94 18.92 6.43
CA GLY A 179 -12.47 17.53 6.50
C GLY A 179 -11.19 17.39 7.31
N ILE A 180 -10.18 18.23 7.05
CA ILE A 180 -8.92 18.25 7.82
C ILE A 180 -9.16 18.57 9.30
N ASN A 181 -10.04 19.53 9.60
CA ASN A 181 -10.35 19.93 10.97
C ASN A 181 -10.99 18.78 11.78
N ALA A 182 -11.82 17.97 11.12
CA ALA A 182 -12.49 16.80 11.69
C ALA A 182 -11.56 15.59 11.86
N SER A 183 -10.47 15.53 11.09
CA SER A 183 -9.52 14.42 11.09
C SER A 183 -8.76 14.22 12.41
N LYS A 184 -8.53 12.95 12.70
CA LYS A 184 -7.65 12.43 13.76
C LYS A 184 -6.48 11.69 13.15
N LYS A 185 -5.48 11.35 13.99
CA LYS A 185 -4.32 10.56 13.57
C LYS A 185 -4.76 9.26 12.88
N GLY A 186 -4.25 9.03 11.68
CA GLY A 186 -4.56 7.88 10.83
C GLY A 186 -5.76 8.09 9.90
N ASP A 187 -6.45 9.23 9.98
CA ASP A 187 -7.59 9.50 9.11
C ASP A 187 -7.15 9.87 7.69
N THR A 188 -8.08 9.72 6.74
CA THR A 188 -7.89 10.20 5.36
C THR A 188 -9.04 11.10 4.94
N VAL A 189 -8.72 12.25 4.36
CA VAL A 189 -9.65 13.17 3.71
C VAL A 189 -9.66 12.85 2.22
N PHE A 190 -10.77 12.29 1.75
CA PHE A 190 -11.02 11.97 0.35
C PHE A 190 -11.76 13.11 -0.33
N VAL A 191 -11.18 13.64 -1.40
CA VAL A 191 -11.71 14.81 -2.10
C VAL A 191 -12.25 14.40 -3.47
N PHE A 192 -13.52 14.71 -3.72
CA PHE A 192 -14.16 14.51 -5.01
C PHE A 192 -13.69 15.57 -6.03
N PRO A 193 -13.71 15.26 -7.34
CA PRO A 193 -13.43 16.22 -8.40
C PRO A 193 -14.30 17.47 -8.26
N GLY A 194 -13.66 18.63 -8.32
CA GLY A 194 -14.30 19.92 -8.07
C GLY A 194 -13.27 21.05 -8.09
N VAL A 195 -13.75 22.28 -7.88
CA VAL A 195 -12.90 23.47 -7.73
C VAL A 195 -13.12 24.08 -6.36
N TYR A 196 -12.13 23.94 -5.51
CA TYR A 196 -12.11 24.40 -4.13
C TYR A 196 -11.33 25.70 -4.03
N GLU A 197 -12.04 26.83 -3.94
CA GLU A 197 -11.42 28.14 -3.68
C GLU A 197 -11.08 28.27 -2.19
N GLU A 198 -9.91 27.79 -1.79
CA GLU A 198 -9.47 27.69 -0.40
C GLU A 198 -7.95 27.92 -0.28
N ASN A 199 -7.54 28.43 0.88
CA ASN A 199 -6.17 28.36 1.37
C ASN A 199 -6.16 27.38 2.55
N ILE A 200 -5.55 26.21 2.36
CA ILE A 200 -5.66 25.08 3.27
C ILE A 200 -4.44 25.02 4.19
N VAL A 201 -4.68 24.68 5.47
CA VAL A 201 -3.63 24.38 6.45
C VAL A 201 -3.82 22.97 6.98
N ILE A 202 -2.86 22.10 6.69
CA ILE A 202 -2.79 20.73 7.21
C ILE A 202 -1.95 20.76 8.48
N ASN A 203 -2.64 20.89 9.63
CA ASN A 203 -2.03 20.96 10.96
C ASN A 203 -2.30 19.70 11.82
N LYS A 204 -2.82 18.63 11.20
CA LYS A 204 -3.05 17.34 11.84
C LYS A 204 -1.97 16.37 11.37
N CYS A 205 -1.20 15.81 12.30
CA CYS A 205 -0.21 14.80 11.95
C CYS A 205 -0.88 13.55 11.41
N CYS A 206 -0.15 12.87 10.54
CA CYS A 206 -0.37 11.45 10.29
C CYS A 206 -1.72 11.21 9.59
N ILE A 207 -2.12 12.13 8.70
CA ILE A 207 -3.35 12.04 7.91
C ILE A 207 -3.03 12.03 6.42
N GLY A 208 -3.92 11.42 5.64
CA GLY A 208 -3.94 11.57 4.20
C GLY A 208 -4.91 12.66 3.77
N VAL A 209 -4.54 13.43 2.76
CA VAL A 209 -5.45 14.28 1.98
C VAL A 209 -5.25 13.87 0.53
N VAL A 210 -6.25 13.22 -0.07
CA VAL A 210 -6.08 12.52 -1.34
C VAL A 210 -7.27 12.71 -2.28
N SER A 211 -6.99 12.79 -3.57
CA SER A 211 -8.03 12.70 -4.60
C SER A 211 -8.63 11.30 -4.65
N LEU A 212 -9.94 11.20 -4.93
CA LEU A 212 -10.63 9.94 -5.22
C LEU A 212 -10.47 9.46 -6.67
N THR A 213 -10.06 10.34 -7.59
CA THR A 213 -10.05 10.03 -9.03
C THR A 213 -8.87 10.68 -9.76
N TYR A 214 -8.71 10.31 -11.03
CA TYR A 214 -7.80 10.94 -11.98
C TYR A 214 -8.15 12.34 -12.42
N GLU A 215 -9.38 12.79 -12.19
CA GLU A 215 -9.84 14.09 -12.64
C GLU A 215 -9.32 15.24 -11.76
N HIS A 216 -8.30 14.96 -10.92
CA HIS A 216 -7.54 15.85 -10.06
C HIS A 216 -8.31 17.10 -9.57
N PRO A 217 -8.91 17.07 -8.37
CA PRO A 217 -9.55 18.22 -7.77
C PRO A 217 -8.63 19.45 -7.80
N VAL A 218 -9.21 20.62 -8.11
CA VAL A 218 -8.48 21.88 -8.16
C VAL A 218 -8.60 22.59 -6.82
N ILE A 219 -7.48 22.92 -6.21
CA ILE A 219 -7.39 23.82 -5.05
C ILE A 219 -6.84 25.14 -5.58
N ASP A 220 -7.67 26.18 -5.50
CA ASP A 220 -7.39 27.51 -6.04
C ASP A 220 -7.23 28.52 -4.90
N GLY A 221 -6.02 29.06 -4.75
CA GLY A 221 -5.71 30.04 -3.70
C GLY A 221 -6.25 31.45 -3.94
N GLY A 222 -6.95 31.70 -5.06
CA GLY A 222 -7.60 32.98 -5.36
C GLY A 222 -6.63 34.17 -5.48
N GLY A 223 -5.34 33.90 -5.67
CA GLY A 223 -4.28 34.91 -5.76
C GLY A 223 -3.81 35.47 -4.40
N ARG A 224 -4.00 34.73 -3.29
CA ARG A 224 -3.64 35.17 -1.94
C ARG A 224 -2.93 34.06 -1.16
N GLY A 225 -1.85 34.40 -0.46
CA GLY A 225 -1.15 33.47 0.43
C GLY A 225 -0.65 32.20 -0.26
N SER A 226 -0.23 31.22 0.52
CA SER A 226 0.02 29.88 0.02
C SER A 226 -1.29 29.11 -0.18
N VAL A 227 -1.37 28.29 -1.23
CA VAL A 227 -2.59 27.50 -1.54
C VAL A 227 -2.77 26.39 -0.50
N ILE A 228 -1.69 25.66 -0.21
CA ILE A 228 -1.66 24.63 0.85
C ILE A 228 -0.42 24.85 1.72
N THR A 229 -0.63 24.89 3.03
CA THR A 229 0.42 24.88 4.05
C THR A 229 0.40 23.56 4.81
N ILE A 230 1.55 22.88 4.91
CA ILE A 230 1.73 21.62 5.65
C ILE A 230 2.55 21.90 6.92
N ASP A 231 1.84 22.04 8.04
CA ASP A 231 2.38 22.39 9.37
C ASP A 231 2.45 21.17 10.31
N ALA A 232 2.22 19.96 9.80
CA ALA A 232 2.23 18.74 10.60
C ALA A 232 2.96 17.61 9.90
N ASN A 233 3.68 16.80 10.68
CA ASN A 233 4.49 15.71 10.17
C ASN A 233 3.63 14.54 9.65
N THR A 234 4.23 13.70 8.81
CA THR A 234 3.62 12.44 8.35
C THR A 234 2.30 12.67 7.61
N VAL A 235 2.19 13.78 6.88
CA VAL A 235 1.07 14.05 5.99
C VAL A 235 1.32 13.37 4.65
N THR A 236 0.27 12.74 4.12
CA THR A 236 0.25 12.29 2.73
C THR A 236 -0.63 13.23 1.92
N LEU A 237 -0.09 13.82 0.85
CA LEU A 237 -0.84 14.68 -0.08
C LEU A 237 -0.71 14.17 -1.51
N HIS A 238 -1.85 13.82 -2.11
CA HIS A 238 -1.85 13.22 -3.44
C HIS A 238 -3.03 13.64 -4.32
N GLY A 239 -2.70 13.98 -5.58
CA GLY A 239 -3.65 13.93 -6.68
C GLY A 239 -4.38 15.24 -6.91
N PHE A 240 -3.79 16.39 -6.55
CA PHE A 240 -4.45 17.69 -6.69
C PHE A 240 -3.85 18.53 -7.81
N VAL A 241 -4.68 19.34 -8.45
CA VAL A 241 -4.22 20.54 -9.14
C VAL A 241 -4.15 21.69 -8.12
N ILE A 242 -2.98 22.27 -7.93
CA ILE A 242 -2.73 23.32 -6.91
C ILE A 242 -2.32 24.59 -7.63
N GLN A 243 -3.12 25.65 -7.53
CA GLN A 243 -2.92 26.85 -8.36
C GLN A 243 -3.28 28.18 -7.72
N ASN A 244 -2.77 29.24 -8.35
CA ASN A 244 -3.11 30.64 -8.06
C ASN A 244 -2.81 31.06 -6.60
N SER A 245 -1.61 30.76 -6.11
CA SER A 245 -1.08 31.37 -4.88
C SER A 245 -1.04 32.91 -4.97
N GLY A 246 -0.72 33.55 -3.86
CA GLY A 246 -0.29 34.93 -3.82
C GLY A 246 1.04 35.17 -4.56
N LYS A 247 1.54 36.40 -4.46
CA LYS A 247 2.71 36.90 -5.22
C LYS A 247 3.86 37.39 -4.34
N TYR A 248 3.74 37.27 -3.02
CA TYR A 248 4.87 37.53 -2.12
C TYR A 248 5.92 36.44 -2.27
N GLU A 249 7.18 36.76 -1.99
CA GLU A 249 8.32 35.85 -2.25
C GLU A 249 8.15 34.45 -1.62
N GLU A 250 7.43 34.36 -0.51
CA GLU A 250 7.19 33.12 0.26
C GLU A 250 5.87 32.42 -0.11
N ASP A 251 4.99 33.07 -0.88
CA ASP A 251 3.72 32.47 -1.29
C ASP A 251 3.99 31.27 -2.21
N ALA A 252 3.31 30.16 -1.95
CA ALA A 252 3.54 28.91 -2.67
C ALA A 252 2.24 28.19 -3.05
N GLY A 253 2.30 27.31 -4.04
CA GLY A 253 1.31 26.25 -4.20
C GLY A 253 1.34 25.34 -2.97
N LEU A 254 2.53 24.88 -2.61
CA LEU A 254 2.80 24.05 -1.44
C LEU A 254 3.89 24.68 -0.56
N ASP A 255 3.50 25.09 0.63
CA ASP A 255 4.36 25.63 1.69
C ASP A 255 4.55 24.55 2.76
N ILE A 256 5.76 24.01 2.87
CA ILE A 256 6.08 22.83 3.69
C ILE A 256 6.94 23.28 4.87
N ARG A 257 6.39 23.11 6.09
CA ARG A 257 6.97 23.58 7.36
C ARG A 257 7.12 22.46 8.39
N SER A 258 7.11 21.22 7.92
CA SER A 258 7.11 20.02 8.76
C SER A 258 7.85 18.87 8.10
N ASP A 259 8.09 17.81 8.88
CA ASP A 259 8.95 16.69 8.51
C ASP A 259 8.17 15.47 8.04
N SER A 260 8.87 14.60 7.30
CA SER A 260 8.40 13.25 7.01
C SER A 260 7.07 13.18 6.27
N ASN A 261 6.80 14.18 5.42
CA ASN A 261 5.60 14.20 4.58
C ASN A 261 5.85 13.50 3.24
N THR A 262 4.80 12.94 2.66
CA THR A 262 4.82 12.27 1.36
C THR A 262 3.90 13.02 0.40
N ILE A 263 4.46 13.63 -0.64
CA ILE A 263 3.76 14.54 -1.54
C ILE A 263 3.98 14.08 -2.98
N PHE A 264 2.92 13.63 -3.64
CA PHE A 264 3.07 12.98 -4.94
C PHE A 264 1.88 13.06 -5.86
N GLY A 265 2.09 12.87 -7.16
CA GLY A 265 1.03 12.87 -8.16
C GLY A 265 0.23 14.18 -8.24
N ASN A 266 0.80 15.30 -7.78
CA ASN A 266 0.15 16.61 -7.82
C ASN A 266 0.57 17.40 -9.05
N ILE A 267 -0.31 18.24 -9.57
CA ILE A 267 -0.02 19.23 -10.60
C ILE A 267 0.02 20.62 -9.94
N VAL A 268 1.22 21.13 -9.70
CA VAL A 268 1.43 22.42 -9.03
C VAL A 268 1.73 23.48 -10.07
N LYS A 269 0.79 24.40 -10.32
CA LYS A 269 0.88 25.33 -11.46
C LYS A 269 0.43 26.75 -11.19
N ASN A 270 1.00 27.69 -11.94
CA ASN A 270 0.65 29.12 -11.89
C ASN A 270 0.77 29.76 -10.50
N ASN A 271 1.73 29.31 -9.70
CA ASN A 271 2.02 29.84 -8.38
C ASN A 271 3.31 30.70 -8.39
N GLN A 272 3.52 31.46 -7.31
CA GLN A 272 4.76 32.20 -7.11
C GLN A 272 5.92 31.23 -6.84
N ASN A 273 5.81 30.36 -5.84
CA ASN A 273 6.61 29.14 -5.74
C ASN A 273 5.71 27.95 -6.00
N ALA A 274 6.17 26.91 -6.71
CA ALA A 274 5.41 25.65 -6.68
C ALA A 274 5.55 25.00 -5.30
N PHE A 275 6.80 24.80 -4.86
CA PHE A 275 7.15 24.31 -3.54
C PHE A 275 8.05 25.30 -2.80
N TYR A 276 7.76 25.53 -1.53
CA TYR A 276 8.58 26.32 -0.62
C TYR A 276 8.80 25.53 0.67
N ILE A 277 10.05 25.13 0.96
CA ILE A 277 10.40 24.30 2.11
C ILE A 277 11.26 25.13 3.07
N HIS A 278 10.79 25.30 4.31
CA HIS A 278 11.45 26.11 5.34
C HIS A 278 11.15 25.59 6.75
N GLU A 279 11.47 26.36 7.80
CA GLU A 279 11.28 25.96 9.20
C GLU A 279 11.97 24.65 9.62
N SER A 280 13.19 24.42 9.08
CA SER A 280 14.00 23.21 9.35
C SER A 280 13.33 21.89 8.93
N SER A 281 12.48 21.94 7.91
CA SER A 281 11.74 20.78 7.39
C SER A 281 12.64 19.80 6.64
N GLY A 282 12.66 18.55 7.11
CA GLY A 282 13.45 17.47 6.54
C GLY A 282 12.68 16.16 6.35
N TYR A 283 13.32 15.20 5.69
CA TYR A 283 12.78 13.86 5.48
C TYR A 283 11.48 13.80 4.68
N ASN A 284 11.12 14.86 3.96
CA ASN A 284 9.97 14.85 3.06
C ASN A 284 10.31 14.11 1.77
N ILE A 285 9.34 13.39 1.23
CA ILE A 285 9.44 12.66 -0.03
C ILE A 285 8.49 13.33 -1.03
N ILE A 286 9.07 13.94 -2.07
CA ILE A 286 8.35 14.70 -3.08
C ILE A 286 8.63 14.05 -4.43
N PHE A 287 7.67 13.32 -4.98
CA PHE A 287 7.89 12.55 -6.19
C PHE A 287 6.70 12.57 -7.13
N GLU A 288 6.93 12.36 -8.43
CA GLU A 288 5.84 12.19 -9.40
C GLU A 288 4.90 13.40 -9.50
N ASN A 289 5.37 14.58 -9.09
CA ASN A 289 4.62 15.82 -9.22
C ASN A 289 4.95 16.50 -10.54
N THR A 290 3.95 17.13 -11.15
CA THR A 290 4.14 18.02 -12.30
C THR A 290 4.15 19.47 -11.86
N VAL A 291 5.32 20.11 -11.95
CA VAL A 291 5.58 21.50 -11.57
C VAL A 291 5.58 22.37 -12.82
N GLN A 292 4.51 23.14 -13.04
CA GLN A 292 4.30 23.80 -14.33
C GLN A 292 4.02 25.31 -14.23
N ASN A 293 4.70 26.13 -15.04
CA ASN A 293 4.37 27.56 -15.23
C ASN A 293 4.38 28.39 -13.93
N ASN A 294 5.18 28.00 -12.94
CA ASN A 294 5.35 28.77 -11.70
C ASN A 294 6.39 29.87 -11.89
N GLN A 295 6.40 30.89 -11.01
CA GLN A 295 7.49 31.86 -11.03
C GLN A 295 8.80 31.16 -10.65
N TRP A 296 8.84 30.41 -9.54
CA TRP A 296 9.90 29.47 -9.18
C TRP A 296 9.33 28.06 -9.02
N GLY A 297 10.07 27.03 -9.41
CA GLY A 297 9.65 25.63 -9.28
C GLY A 297 9.68 25.20 -7.81
N ILE A 298 10.87 25.07 -7.24
CA ILE A 298 11.04 24.73 -5.83
C ILE A 298 12.15 25.56 -5.18
N PHE A 299 11.89 26.00 -3.95
CA PHE A 299 12.84 26.73 -3.13
C PHE A 299 12.97 26.07 -1.75
N ILE A 300 14.17 25.62 -1.41
CA ILE A 300 14.50 24.99 -0.14
C ILE A 300 15.44 25.89 0.64
N MET A 301 15.00 26.36 1.80
CA MET A 301 15.79 27.22 2.69
C MET A 301 16.94 26.46 3.35
N HIS A 302 17.78 27.21 4.06
CA HIS A 302 18.79 26.63 4.95
C HIS A 302 18.15 25.73 6.03
N ASP A 303 18.92 24.78 6.53
CA ASP A 303 18.54 23.83 7.58
C ASP A 303 17.35 22.90 7.26
N CYS A 304 16.96 22.80 5.99
CA CYS A 304 15.88 21.95 5.47
C CYS A 304 16.46 20.78 4.65
N GLY A 305 17.23 19.92 5.32
CA GLY A 305 17.97 18.81 4.70
C GLY A 305 17.26 17.47 4.74
N ASN A 306 17.84 16.48 4.07
CA ASN A 306 17.36 15.08 4.00
C ASN A 306 16.00 14.88 3.33
N ASN A 307 15.59 15.82 2.47
CA ASN A 307 14.42 15.63 1.61
C ASN A 307 14.81 14.84 0.35
N TYR A 308 13.86 14.06 -0.18
CA TYR A 308 14.02 13.19 -1.35
C TYR A 308 13.10 13.68 -2.46
N LEU A 309 13.69 14.03 -3.60
CA LEU A 309 12.99 14.60 -4.75
C LEU A 309 13.35 13.84 -6.02
N PHE A 310 12.42 13.08 -6.59
CA PHE A 310 12.66 12.26 -7.78
C PHE A 310 11.39 12.11 -8.61
N ASN A 311 11.50 11.79 -9.90
CA ASN A 311 10.38 11.61 -10.82
C ASN A 311 9.43 12.83 -10.94
N ASN A 312 9.87 14.02 -10.53
CA ASN A 312 9.08 15.22 -10.74
C ASN A 312 9.35 15.82 -12.12
N ASN A 313 8.36 16.50 -12.67
CA ASN A 313 8.46 17.23 -13.93
C ASN A 313 8.55 18.73 -13.69
N PHE A 314 9.73 19.32 -13.85
CA PHE A 314 9.90 20.78 -13.79
C PHE A 314 9.78 21.40 -15.19
N ILE A 315 8.70 22.13 -15.43
CA ILE A 315 8.32 22.64 -16.75
C ILE A 315 7.95 24.12 -16.69
N GLY A 316 8.64 24.96 -17.46
CA GLY A 316 8.22 26.33 -17.74
C GLY A 316 8.28 27.28 -16.54
N SER A 317 9.13 26.99 -15.55
CA SER A 317 9.40 27.95 -14.47
C SER A 317 10.03 29.22 -15.05
N LYS A 318 9.50 30.40 -14.69
CA LYS A 318 9.99 31.68 -15.27
C LYS A 318 11.32 32.14 -14.68
N GLY A 319 11.56 31.81 -13.42
CA GLY A 319 12.80 32.09 -12.70
C GLY A 319 13.67 30.84 -12.63
N PHE A 320 13.71 30.19 -11.48
CA PHE A 320 14.52 28.98 -11.27
C PHE A 320 13.63 27.75 -11.21
N HIS A 321 14.05 26.63 -11.81
CA HIS A 321 13.40 25.34 -11.61
C HIS A 321 13.59 24.84 -10.18
N ALA A 322 14.81 24.95 -9.64
CA ALA A 322 15.12 24.61 -8.27
C ALA A 322 16.18 25.54 -7.67
N LYS A 323 15.99 25.89 -6.39
CA LYS A 323 16.99 26.47 -5.51
C LYS A 323 17.02 25.72 -4.20
N ASP A 324 18.19 25.26 -3.80
CA ASP A 324 18.40 24.45 -2.61
C ASP A 324 19.63 24.94 -1.86
N TYR A 325 19.38 25.49 -0.66
CA TYR A 325 20.40 26.01 0.24
C TYR A 325 20.76 25.03 1.36
N SER A 326 20.29 23.79 1.27
CA SER A 326 20.48 22.69 2.22
C SER A 326 21.13 21.47 1.56
N ILE A 327 21.13 20.31 2.23
CA ILE A 327 21.65 19.05 1.69
C ILE A 327 20.45 18.12 1.47
N ASN A 328 20.06 17.91 0.22
CA ASN A 328 18.92 17.08 -0.16
C ASN A 328 19.27 16.17 -1.34
N GLN A 329 18.46 15.14 -1.54
CA GLN A 329 18.65 14.16 -2.59
C GLN A 329 17.67 14.43 -3.74
N TRP A 330 18.20 14.59 -4.95
CA TRP A 330 17.45 14.97 -6.16
C TRP A 330 17.35 13.84 -7.19
N ASP A 331 17.70 12.63 -6.78
CA ASP A 331 17.59 11.41 -7.56
C ASP A 331 17.42 10.21 -6.62
N SER A 332 17.00 9.07 -7.17
CA SER A 332 16.90 7.83 -6.44
C SER A 332 17.73 6.74 -7.12
N GLU A 333 18.45 5.95 -6.33
CA GLU A 333 19.14 4.76 -6.82
C GLU A 333 18.15 3.72 -7.38
N PHE A 334 16.87 3.79 -6.99
CA PHE A 334 15.83 2.83 -7.39
C PHE A 334 14.84 3.39 -8.42
N TYR A 335 14.66 4.72 -8.46
CA TYR A 335 13.53 5.36 -9.16
C TYR A 335 13.95 6.54 -10.05
N TYR A 336 15.22 6.67 -10.42
CA TYR A 336 15.78 7.73 -11.28
C TYR A 336 15.69 9.16 -10.69
N GLY A 337 16.07 10.17 -11.47
CA GLY A 337 16.05 11.59 -11.12
C GLY A 337 14.77 12.30 -11.54
N ASN A 338 14.86 13.60 -11.79
CA ASN A 338 13.75 14.44 -12.19
C ASN A 338 13.86 14.82 -13.67
N TYR A 339 12.73 15.19 -14.28
CA TYR A 339 12.71 15.82 -15.58
C TYR A 339 12.82 17.34 -15.45
N TRP A 340 13.67 17.93 -16.30
CA TRP A 340 13.89 19.38 -16.37
C TRP A 340 13.78 19.82 -17.83
N ASP A 341 12.83 20.69 -18.17
CA ASP A 341 12.64 21.14 -19.55
C ASP A 341 13.81 21.99 -20.08
N ASP A 342 14.59 22.58 -19.19
CA ASP A 342 15.82 23.31 -19.50
C ASP A 342 17.08 22.42 -19.53
N TYR A 343 17.00 21.13 -19.19
CA TYR A 343 18.13 20.20 -19.33
C TYR A 343 18.57 20.07 -20.80
N LYS A 344 19.88 20.07 -21.02
CA LYS A 344 20.53 20.03 -22.34
C LYS A 344 21.63 18.95 -22.44
N GLY A 345 21.76 18.11 -21.43
CA GLY A 345 22.73 17.03 -21.46
C GLY A 345 22.34 15.94 -22.46
N ALA A 346 23.32 15.12 -22.82
CA ALA A 346 23.13 14.01 -23.75
C ALA A 346 22.69 12.75 -23.01
N ASP A 347 22.10 11.83 -23.78
CA ASP A 347 21.86 10.43 -23.44
C ASP A 347 22.52 9.61 -24.55
N GLU A 348 23.79 9.27 -24.35
CA GLU A 348 24.63 8.57 -25.31
C GLU A 348 24.31 7.07 -25.35
N ASN A 349 23.82 6.51 -24.25
CA ASN A 349 23.51 5.08 -24.13
C ASN A 349 22.07 4.75 -24.54
N GLY A 350 21.20 5.75 -24.66
CA GLY A 350 19.80 5.65 -25.08
C GLY A 350 18.87 5.05 -24.03
N ASP A 351 19.21 5.12 -22.74
CA ASP A 351 18.41 4.55 -21.65
C ASP A 351 17.32 5.50 -21.11
N GLY A 352 17.25 6.72 -21.63
CA GLY A 352 16.28 7.74 -21.22
C GLY A 352 16.73 8.60 -20.04
N ILE A 353 17.95 8.38 -19.53
CA ILE A 353 18.59 9.13 -18.45
C ILE A 353 19.74 9.95 -19.02
N GLY A 354 19.90 11.18 -18.55
CA GLY A 354 20.99 12.04 -18.96
C GLY A 354 22.33 11.63 -18.35
N ASP A 355 23.37 11.55 -19.18
CA ASP A 355 24.73 11.18 -18.77
C ASP A 355 25.47 12.27 -17.98
N THR A 356 24.94 13.50 -17.97
CA THR A 356 25.51 14.62 -17.22
C THR A 356 24.57 15.05 -16.10
N PRO A 357 25.05 15.17 -14.84
CA PRO A 357 24.20 15.62 -13.75
C PRO A 357 23.60 17.01 -14.00
N TYR A 358 22.33 17.20 -13.62
CA TYR A 358 21.70 18.51 -13.55
C TYR A 358 22.03 19.18 -12.21
N MET A 359 22.64 20.37 -12.27
CA MET A 359 23.11 21.07 -11.07
C MET A 359 22.00 21.88 -10.42
N ILE A 360 21.80 21.72 -9.11
CA ILE A 360 20.80 22.47 -8.35
C ILE A 360 21.44 23.76 -7.82
N LEU A 361 20.83 24.91 -8.10
CA LEU A 361 21.33 26.21 -7.67
C LEU A 361 21.19 26.38 -6.15
N GLY A 362 22.07 27.15 -5.51
CA GLY A 362 22.01 27.46 -4.07
C GLY A 362 23.02 26.70 -3.20
N GLY A 363 23.56 25.59 -3.71
CA GLY A 363 24.53 24.75 -3.02
C GLY A 363 25.33 23.84 -3.96
N ASN A 364 25.67 22.64 -3.48
CA ASN A 364 26.40 21.61 -4.25
C ASN A 364 25.52 20.43 -4.66
N ASN A 365 24.20 20.51 -4.44
CA ASN A 365 23.28 19.44 -4.79
C ASN A 365 23.16 19.31 -6.31
N LYS A 366 22.87 18.09 -6.74
CA LYS A 366 22.73 17.72 -8.14
C LYS A 366 21.78 16.55 -8.26
N ASP A 367 21.05 16.53 -9.35
CA ASP A 367 20.36 15.35 -9.86
C ASP A 367 21.35 14.61 -10.77
N ASN A 368 21.78 13.42 -10.37
CA ASN A 368 22.73 12.60 -11.12
C ASN A 368 22.07 11.75 -12.20
N GLN A 369 20.74 11.66 -12.22
CA GLN A 369 19.97 10.84 -13.14
C GLN A 369 18.83 11.65 -13.80
N PRO A 370 19.11 12.83 -14.40
CA PRO A 370 18.07 13.67 -14.95
C PRO A 370 17.36 12.95 -16.11
N LEU A 371 16.04 12.97 -16.12
CA LEU A 371 15.26 12.28 -17.15
C LEU A 371 15.30 13.07 -18.47
N ILE A 372 15.51 12.36 -19.59
CA ILE A 372 15.48 12.95 -20.95
C ILE A 372 14.06 13.29 -21.38
N ASN A 373 13.10 12.48 -20.96
CA ASN A 373 11.68 12.66 -21.25
C ASN A 373 10.91 12.98 -19.98
N ILE A 374 9.78 13.66 -20.15
CA ILE A 374 8.82 13.93 -19.08
C ILE A 374 8.50 12.60 -18.37
N TRP A 375 8.62 12.58 -17.05
CA TRP A 375 8.13 11.49 -16.24
C TRP A 375 6.61 11.35 -16.43
N GLN A 376 6.16 10.15 -16.74
CA GLN A 376 4.75 9.85 -16.86
C GLN A 376 4.46 8.61 -16.04
N ASN A 377 3.31 8.62 -15.37
CA ASN A 377 2.82 7.39 -14.79
C ASN A 377 2.56 6.39 -15.92
N GLY A 378 3.24 5.26 -15.84
CA GLY A 378 3.06 4.14 -16.74
C GLY A 378 1.64 3.64 -16.66
N VAL A 379 1.07 3.23 -17.79
CA VAL A 379 -0.16 2.45 -17.75
C VAL A 379 0.25 0.99 -17.62
N PRO A 380 -0.43 0.19 -16.79
CA PRO A 380 -0.22 -1.23 -16.79
C PRO A 380 -0.38 -1.82 -18.19
N THR A 381 0.44 -2.81 -18.49
CA THR A 381 0.28 -3.61 -19.70
C THR A 381 -1.01 -4.43 -19.65
N VAL A 382 -1.53 -4.77 -20.82
CA VAL A 382 -2.70 -5.66 -20.95
C VAL A 382 -2.40 -6.98 -20.23
N PRO A 383 -3.24 -7.42 -19.27
CA PRO A 383 -2.92 -8.60 -18.48
C PRO A 383 -2.84 -9.85 -19.33
N THR A 384 -1.86 -10.69 -19.05
CA THR A 384 -1.84 -12.06 -19.58
C THR A 384 -2.66 -12.94 -18.65
N VAL A 385 -3.79 -13.47 -19.16
CA VAL A 385 -4.67 -14.38 -18.42
C VAL A 385 -4.44 -15.81 -18.89
N THR A 386 -3.97 -16.67 -17.99
CA THR A 386 -3.74 -18.09 -18.26
C THR A 386 -4.66 -18.97 -17.42
N GLY A 387 -5.22 -20.02 -18.01
CA GLY A 387 -6.08 -20.95 -17.30
C GLY A 387 -6.91 -21.83 -18.24
N PRO A 388 -7.82 -22.65 -17.69
CA PRO A 388 -8.68 -23.52 -18.47
C PRO A 388 -9.64 -22.74 -19.38
N ASN A 389 -9.78 -23.19 -20.63
CA ASN A 389 -10.72 -22.64 -21.62
C ASN A 389 -11.98 -23.51 -21.81
N SER A 390 -12.09 -24.62 -21.08
CA SER A 390 -13.28 -25.45 -21.06
C SER A 390 -13.44 -26.20 -19.75
N GLY A 391 -14.69 -26.54 -19.40
CA GLY A 391 -15.00 -27.12 -18.10
C GLY A 391 -16.38 -27.79 -17.99
N SER A 392 -16.75 -28.13 -16.77
CA SER A 392 -18.04 -28.68 -16.38
C SER A 392 -18.73 -27.72 -15.41
N PRO A 393 -20.08 -27.68 -15.40
CA PRO A 393 -20.80 -26.81 -14.48
C PRO A 393 -20.48 -27.09 -13.00
N ASN A 394 -20.45 -26.04 -12.18
CA ASN A 394 -20.20 -26.05 -10.73
C ASN A 394 -18.83 -26.62 -10.32
N ILE A 395 -17.83 -26.54 -11.19
CA ILE A 395 -16.43 -26.79 -10.85
C ILE A 395 -15.70 -25.44 -10.79
N ILE A 396 -14.88 -25.28 -9.74
CA ILE A 396 -14.01 -24.12 -9.57
C ILE A 396 -12.79 -24.30 -10.47
N TYR A 397 -12.50 -23.28 -11.28
CA TYR A 397 -11.34 -23.20 -12.15
C TYR A 397 -10.44 -22.05 -11.71
N ASN A 398 -9.13 -22.31 -11.69
CA ASN A 398 -8.13 -21.33 -11.32
C ASN A 398 -7.54 -20.68 -12.57
N TYR A 399 -7.25 -19.40 -12.48
CA TYR A 399 -6.59 -18.59 -13.49
C TYR A 399 -5.41 -17.88 -12.86
N SER A 400 -4.35 -17.71 -13.64
CA SER A 400 -3.19 -16.88 -13.30
C SER A 400 -3.22 -15.65 -14.20
N ILE A 401 -3.15 -14.48 -13.56
CA ILE A 401 -3.17 -13.17 -14.21
C ILE A 401 -1.84 -12.49 -13.89
N ILE A 402 -1.21 -11.90 -14.90
CA ILE A 402 0.02 -11.12 -14.73
C ILE A 402 0.03 -9.92 -15.67
N SER A 403 0.38 -8.76 -15.16
CA SER A 403 0.69 -7.55 -15.91
C SER A 403 1.97 -6.91 -15.37
N LEU A 404 2.67 -6.21 -16.25
CA LEU A 404 3.75 -5.30 -15.90
C LEU A 404 3.19 -3.88 -15.91
N ASP A 405 3.41 -3.13 -14.84
CA ASP A 405 3.36 -1.67 -14.86
C ASP A 405 4.75 -1.09 -15.16
N SER A 406 4.81 -0.12 -16.09
CA SER A 406 6.07 0.45 -16.57
C SER A 406 6.72 1.43 -15.59
N SER A 407 5.95 1.97 -14.65
CA SER A 407 6.46 2.73 -13.50
C SER A 407 6.67 1.85 -12.27
N ASN A 408 6.47 0.54 -12.42
CA ASN A 408 6.62 -0.48 -11.39
C ASN A 408 5.72 -0.26 -10.17
N HIS A 409 4.55 0.37 -10.38
CA HIS A 409 3.56 0.50 -9.32
C HIS A 409 2.78 -0.79 -9.11
N ASP A 410 2.29 -0.99 -7.90
CA ASP A 410 1.44 -2.12 -7.57
C ASP A 410 0.15 -2.09 -8.39
N THR A 411 -0.33 -3.27 -8.79
CA THR A 411 -1.51 -3.41 -9.65
C THR A 411 -2.59 -4.26 -9.00
N ILE A 412 -3.85 -3.87 -9.22
CA ILE A 412 -5.03 -4.71 -9.03
C ILE A 412 -5.58 -5.14 -10.38
N TYR A 413 -6.38 -6.20 -10.38
CA TYR A 413 -7.09 -6.65 -11.57
C TYR A 413 -8.60 -6.57 -11.36
N GLU A 414 -9.28 -5.91 -12.30
CA GLU A 414 -10.73 -6.00 -12.44
C GLU A 414 -11.08 -7.15 -13.39
N ILE A 415 -11.93 -8.06 -12.94
CA ILE A 415 -12.26 -9.30 -13.64
C ILE A 415 -13.76 -9.37 -13.87
N HIS A 416 -14.17 -9.58 -15.12
CA HIS A 416 -15.56 -9.85 -15.51
C HIS A 416 -15.63 -11.28 -16.04
N TRP A 417 -16.38 -12.16 -15.36
CA TRP A 417 -16.41 -13.60 -15.70
C TRP A 417 -17.34 -13.97 -16.86
N GLY A 418 -18.08 -12.99 -17.38
CA GLY A 418 -19.00 -13.15 -18.52
C GLY A 418 -20.35 -13.79 -18.19
N ASP A 419 -20.61 -14.11 -16.92
CA ASP A 419 -21.89 -14.65 -16.40
C ASP A 419 -22.66 -13.66 -15.52
N GLY A 420 -22.24 -12.39 -15.54
CA GLY A 420 -22.82 -11.31 -14.72
C GLY A 420 -22.14 -11.12 -13.37
N PHE A 421 -21.10 -11.89 -13.05
CA PHE A 421 -20.26 -11.69 -11.87
C PHE A 421 -18.93 -11.02 -12.24
N SER A 422 -18.42 -10.23 -11.31
CA SER A 422 -17.13 -9.55 -11.40
C SER A 422 -16.40 -9.60 -10.05
N ASP A 423 -15.08 -9.58 -10.09
CA ASP A 423 -14.19 -9.56 -8.93
C ASP A 423 -13.09 -8.51 -9.09
N PHE A 424 -12.49 -8.12 -7.96
CA PHE A 424 -11.26 -7.35 -7.90
C PHE A 424 -10.22 -8.12 -7.08
N THR A 425 -8.95 -8.00 -7.44
CA THR A 425 -7.85 -8.54 -6.64
C THR A 425 -7.33 -7.52 -5.62
N SER A 426 -6.44 -7.95 -4.72
CA SER A 426 -5.61 -7.04 -3.92
C SER A 426 -4.49 -6.45 -4.77
N TYR A 427 -3.91 -5.34 -4.28
CA TYR A 427 -2.67 -4.80 -4.83
C TYR A 427 -1.56 -5.84 -4.72
N LEU A 428 -0.77 -5.95 -5.77
CA LEU A 428 0.42 -6.79 -5.81
C LEU A 428 1.49 -6.11 -6.65
N GLU A 429 2.74 -6.40 -6.33
CA GLU A 429 3.89 -5.96 -7.10
C GLU A 429 3.68 -6.21 -8.60
N SER A 430 4.03 -5.20 -9.39
CA SER A 430 4.11 -5.30 -10.85
C SER A 430 4.89 -6.56 -11.24
N ASN A 431 4.41 -7.27 -12.28
CA ASN A 431 5.02 -8.51 -12.79
C ASN A 431 4.99 -9.72 -11.84
N GLU A 432 4.16 -9.68 -10.79
CA GLU A 432 3.83 -10.87 -10.00
C GLU A 432 2.48 -11.49 -10.44
N SER A 433 2.45 -12.82 -10.58
CA SER A 433 1.26 -13.55 -11.02
C SER A 433 0.23 -13.70 -9.90
N GLN A 434 -0.97 -13.16 -10.12
CA GLN A 434 -2.12 -13.33 -9.24
C GLN A 434 -2.97 -14.55 -9.60
N ASN A 435 -3.33 -15.33 -8.58
CA ASN A 435 -4.20 -16.50 -8.74
C ASN A 435 -5.63 -16.16 -8.34
N VAL A 436 -6.56 -16.28 -9.28
CA VAL A 436 -7.99 -16.08 -9.05
C VAL A 436 -8.76 -17.32 -9.45
N SER A 437 -9.99 -17.48 -8.97
CA SER A 437 -10.79 -18.66 -9.27
C SER A 437 -12.26 -18.37 -9.38
N HIS A 438 -12.95 -19.03 -10.31
CA HIS A 438 -14.40 -18.89 -10.49
C HIS A 438 -15.06 -20.21 -10.89
N SER A 439 -16.39 -20.29 -10.75
CA SER A 439 -17.18 -21.43 -11.18
C SER A 439 -18.46 -21.00 -11.89
N TRP A 440 -18.80 -21.69 -12.98
CA TRP A 440 -20.00 -21.41 -13.75
C TRP A 440 -21.09 -22.44 -13.47
N LYS A 441 -22.28 -21.98 -13.12
CA LYS A 441 -23.44 -22.85 -12.83
C LYS A 441 -24.12 -23.37 -14.09
N ASP A 442 -24.26 -22.49 -15.08
CA ASP A 442 -25.00 -22.77 -16.30
C ASP A 442 -24.08 -23.21 -17.44
N LYS A 443 -24.69 -23.78 -18.47
CA LYS A 443 -23.96 -24.18 -19.68
C LYS A 443 -23.91 -23.00 -20.61
N GLY A 444 -22.74 -22.72 -21.16
CA GLY A 444 -22.57 -21.57 -22.02
C GLY A 444 -21.14 -21.42 -22.50
N SER A 445 -20.96 -20.39 -23.32
CA SER A 445 -19.66 -19.81 -23.61
C SER A 445 -19.62 -18.46 -22.90
N TYR A 446 -18.60 -18.27 -22.07
CA TYR A 446 -18.40 -17.10 -21.25
C TYR A 446 -17.12 -16.40 -21.71
N LEU A 447 -17.20 -15.09 -21.88
CA LEU A 447 -16.05 -14.26 -22.21
C LEU A 447 -15.53 -13.63 -20.92
N ILE A 448 -14.41 -14.15 -20.42
CA ILE A 448 -13.71 -13.55 -19.28
C ILE A 448 -12.99 -12.32 -19.80
N LYS A 449 -13.21 -11.16 -19.18
CA LYS A 449 -12.44 -9.94 -19.43
C LYS A 449 -11.65 -9.57 -18.18
N VAL A 450 -10.40 -9.17 -18.36
CA VAL A 450 -9.53 -8.74 -17.26
C VAL A 450 -8.79 -7.48 -17.67
N ARG A 451 -8.73 -6.47 -16.81
CA ARG A 451 -7.82 -5.32 -16.98
C ARG A 451 -7.03 -5.10 -15.70
N ALA A 452 -5.83 -4.55 -15.84
CA ALA A 452 -4.99 -4.12 -14.73
C ALA A 452 -5.25 -2.65 -14.45
N ILE A 453 -5.14 -2.29 -13.18
CA ILE A 453 -5.34 -0.95 -12.65
C ILE A 453 -4.18 -0.72 -11.68
N ASP A 454 -3.35 0.31 -11.89
CA ASP A 454 -2.25 0.60 -10.97
C ASP A 454 -2.72 1.25 -9.66
N TYR A 455 -1.78 1.57 -8.76
CA TYR A 455 -2.03 2.27 -7.50
C TYR A 455 -2.70 3.64 -7.68
N TYR A 456 -2.39 4.33 -8.77
CA TYR A 456 -3.02 5.61 -9.12
C TYR A 456 -4.42 5.41 -9.70
N GLY A 457 -4.73 4.20 -10.18
CA GLY A 457 -5.97 3.80 -10.87
C GLY A 457 -5.84 3.53 -12.40
N ALA A 458 -4.63 3.44 -12.98
CA ALA A 458 -4.45 3.67 -14.41
C ALA A 458 -4.81 2.38 -15.11
N GLU A 459 -5.75 2.47 -16.05
CA GLU A 459 -6.40 1.28 -16.56
C GLU A 459 -5.71 0.81 -17.84
N SER A 460 -5.36 -0.47 -17.87
CA SER A 460 -4.95 -1.12 -19.11
C SER A 460 -6.13 -1.48 -20.00
N ASP A 461 -5.86 -1.77 -21.28
CA ASP A 461 -6.86 -2.37 -22.15
C ASP A 461 -7.29 -3.76 -21.63
N TRP A 462 -8.53 -4.14 -21.96
CA TRP A 462 -9.08 -5.43 -21.56
C TRP A 462 -8.40 -6.61 -22.27
N ALA A 463 -7.81 -7.51 -21.49
CA ALA A 463 -7.51 -8.87 -21.91
C ALA A 463 -8.79 -9.71 -21.95
N THR A 464 -8.85 -10.71 -22.84
CA THR A 464 -10.01 -11.60 -22.94
C THR A 464 -9.62 -13.06 -23.05
N LEU A 465 -10.35 -13.95 -22.37
CA LEU A 465 -10.21 -15.40 -22.44
C LEU A 465 -11.60 -16.05 -22.58
N GLN A 466 -11.76 -16.95 -23.56
CA GLN A 466 -13.01 -17.70 -23.69
C GLN A 466 -13.03 -18.95 -22.80
N MET A 467 -14.11 -19.10 -22.04
CA MET A 467 -14.43 -20.29 -21.25
C MET A 467 -15.67 -21.00 -21.79
N SER A 468 -15.56 -22.30 -22.05
CA SER A 468 -16.65 -23.12 -22.59
C SER A 468 -17.12 -24.17 -21.58
N ILE A 469 -18.41 -24.15 -21.21
CA ILE A 469 -19.02 -25.15 -20.32
C ILE A 469 -19.97 -26.05 -21.14
N PRO A 470 -19.45 -27.07 -21.85
CA PRO A 470 -20.24 -27.92 -22.72
C PRO A 470 -21.20 -28.87 -21.97
N LYS A 471 -22.21 -29.36 -22.69
CA LYS A 471 -23.06 -30.46 -22.21
C LYS A 471 -22.22 -31.72 -21.99
N ASN A 472 -22.33 -32.33 -20.80
CA ASN A 472 -21.77 -33.63 -20.43
C ASN A 472 -21.93 -34.68 -21.55
N ARG A 473 -20.90 -34.84 -22.40
CA ARG A 473 -20.88 -35.92 -23.41
C ARG A 473 -20.72 -37.29 -22.75
N VAL A 474 -20.15 -37.36 -21.55
CA VAL A 474 -19.90 -38.61 -20.83
C VAL A 474 -21.21 -39.33 -20.44
N LYS A 475 -22.23 -38.61 -19.95
CA LYS A 475 -23.54 -39.23 -19.63
C LYS A 475 -24.26 -39.71 -20.88
N ILE A 476 -24.12 -39.02 -22.02
CA ILE A 476 -24.74 -39.44 -23.29
C ILE A 476 -24.05 -40.70 -23.83
N ILE A 477 -22.72 -40.75 -23.82
CA ILE A 477 -21.96 -41.93 -24.25
C ILE A 477 -22.24 -43.12 -23.31
N TRP A 478 -22.27 -42.92 -22.00
CA TRP A 478 -22.61 -43.99 -21.04
C TRP A 478 -24.08 -44.43 -21.17
N MET A 479 -25.04 -43.53 -21.41
CA MET A 479 -26.42 -43.93 -21.68
C MET A 479 -26.56 -44.71 -22.99
N ILE A 480 -25.78 -44.36 -24.02
CA ILE A 480 -25.76 -45.10 -25.29
C ILE A 480 -25.12 -46.48 -25.09
N ILE A 481 -24.02 -46.59 -24.36
CA ILE A 481 -23.38 -47.88 -24.05
C ILE A 481 -24.32 -48.74 -23.17
N LEU A 482 -24.99 -48.17 -22.17
CA LEU A 482 -25.97 -48.89 -21.35
C LEU A 482 -27.17 -49.36 -22.17
N ARG A 483 -27.75 -48.51 -23.04
CA ARG A 483 -28.81 -48.94 -23.98
C ARG A 483 -28.34 -49.99 -24.98
N PHE A 484 -27.08 -49.94 -25.40
CA PHE A 484 -26.48 -50.94 -26.29
C PHE A 484 -26.32 -52.30 -25.56
N LEU A 485 -25.89 -52.28 -24.29
CA LEU A 485 -25.77 -53.47 -23.44
C LEU A 485 -27.13 -54.07 -23.05
N GLU A 486 -28.15 -53.24 -22.80
CA GLU A 486 -29.51 -53.68 -22.48
C GLU A 486 -30.24 -54.31 -23.68
N ASN A 487 -29.97 -53.83 -24.90
CA ASN A 487 -30.56 -54.38 -26.13
C ASN A 487 -29.83 -55.64 -26.65
N TYR A 488 -28.68 -56.00 -26.10
CA TYR A 488 -27.94 -57.22 -26.44
C TYR A 488 -28.10 -58.30 -25.35
N GLN A 489 -29.34 -58.74 -25.11
CA GLN A 489 -29.60 -59.95 -24.30
C GLN A 489 -28.89 -61.21 -24.86
N ALA A 490 -28.48 -61.20 -26.12
CA ALA A 490 -27.70 -62.26 -26.75
C ALA A 490 -26.24 -62.36 -26.24
N PHE A 491 -25.67 -61.30 -25.67
CA PHE A 491 -24.28 -61.33 -25.20
C PHE A 491 -24.12 -62.10 -23.86
N ASN A 492 -25.19 -62.18 -23.06
CA ASN A 492 -25.22 -62.98 -21.83
C ASN A 492 -25.30 -64.50 -22.08
N GLN A 493 -25.66 -64.95 -23.29
CA GLN A 493 -25.60 -66.37 -23.65
C GLN A 493 -24.21 -66.83 -24.10
N LEU A 494 -23.38 -65.93 -24.64
CA LEU A 494 -22.01 -66.23 -25.07
C LEU A 494 -21.02 -66.33 -23.89
N LEU A 495 -21.26 -65.60 -22.80
CA LEU A 495 -20.44 -65.64 -21.57
C LEU A 495 -20.73 -66.83 -20.65
N LYS A 496 -21.76 -67.64 -20.90
CA LYS A 496 -22.06 -68.87 -20.14
C LYS A 496 -21.45 -70.15 -20.72
N ASN A 497 -20.86 -70.06 -21.91
CA ASN A 497 -20.21 -71.18 -22.61
C ASN A 497 -18.70 -70.97 -22.82
N LEU A 498 -18.12 -69.98 -22.14
CA LEU A 498 -16.69 -69.86 -21.83
C LEU A 498 -16.54 -70.08 -20.32
#